data_AF-A0ABD6F5N4-F1
#
_entry.id   AF-A0ABD6F5N4-F1
#
_cell.length_a   1.000
_cell.length_b   1.000
_cell.length_c   1.000
_cell.angle_alpha   90.00
_cell.angle_beta   90.00
_cell.angle_gamma   90.00
#
_symmetry.space_group_name_H-M   'P 1'
#
loop_
_entity.id
_entity.type
_entity.pdbx_description
1 polymer ?
#
loop_
_entity_poly.entity_id
_entity_poly.type
_entity_poly.pdbx_seq_one_letter_code
_entity_poly.pdbx_strand_id
1 'polypeptide(L)'
;MSAFKNPFDPDVRLGAGCSCGRHRDEAEHAAAQQSDSLDNSIESLNRRVIQSAVMRALFPHDETRRRFLRAVGASTAAAAISQFIPFGALEAMAQEKGTLEKKELDIGFIAITCASPLIMADPLGFYRKEGLSVRLHKTAGWALIRDKMLNKEYDATHFLSPMPLATSLGLGSVAAPMRVATIQNINGQAITLHLKHKDKRNPRQWKGFKFAVPFEYSMHNFLLRYYVAEHGLDPDTDIQIRVTPPPEMVANLRAGNIDGFLGPDPFNQRAVYDEVGFIHILSKDIWDGHPCCAFGTSEAFIRENPNTFAALYRAVLNAAQMARDPKNRSLIAESIAPANYLNQPVTVIEQVLTGRFADGLGKVQNVPDRADFDPFPWHSMAVWMLTQMKRWGYLKGDV
;
A
#
# COMPACT_ATOMS: atom_id res chain seq x y z
N MET A 1 -17.40 -14.71 -13.22
CA MET A 1 -16.82 -15.76 -12.35
C MET A 1 -15.54 -15.19 -11.80
N SER A 2 -15.52 -14.94 -10.49
CA SER A 2 -14.59 -14.00 -9.87
C SER A 2 -13.20 -14.63 -9.63
N ALA A 3 -12.15 -13.91 -10.04
CA ALA A 3 -10.74 -14.23 -9.81
C ALA A 3 -10.31 -14.16 -8.33
N PHE A 4 -11.26 -14.02 -7.41
CA PHE A 4 -11.06 -13.88 -5.96
C PHE A 4 -11.45 -15.14 -5.16
N LYS A 5 -11.76 -16.27 -5.80
CA LYS A 5 -11.98 -17.53 -5.08
C LYS A 5 -10.65 -18.19 -4.70
N ASN A 6 -10.51 -18.64 -3.45
CA ASN A 6 -9.45 -19.54 -3.03
C ASN A 6 -9.61 -20.89 -3.77
N PRO A 7 -8.69 -21.30 -4.65
CA PRO A 7 -8.84 -22.55 -5.41
C PRO A 7 -8.63 -23.82 -4.57
N PHE A 8 -8.43 -23.69 -3.26
CA PHE A 8 -8.06 -24.79 -2.35
C PHE A 8 -8.91 -24.85 -1.07
N ASP A 9 -10.07 -24.20 -1.08
CA ASP A 9 -11.04 -24.24 0.01
C ASP A 9 -12.12 -25.31 -0.27
N PRO A 10 -12.21 -26.38 0.55
CA PRO A 10 -13.13 -27.49 0.33
C PRO A 10 -14.61 -27.15 0.61
N ASP A 11 -14.90 -25.98 1.21
CA ASP A 11 -16.25 -25.61 1.69
C ASP A 11 -16.94 -24.54 0.83
N VAL A 12 -16.35 -24.15 -0.31
CA VAL A 12 -16.89 -23.11 -1.19
C VAL A 12 -18.23 -23.52 -1.80
N ARG A 13 -19.33 -22.88 -1.36
CA ARG A 13 -20.66 -22.98 -1.97
C ARG A 13 -20.90 -21.89 -3.01
N LEU A 14 -21.69 -22.21 -4.04
CA LEU A 14 -22.10 -21.29 -5.11
C LEU A 14 -23.25 -20.38 -4.61
N GLY A 15 -22.97 -19.31 -3.88
CA GLY A 15 -24.00 -18.39 -3.36
C GLY A 15 -23.45 -17.13 -2.69
N ALA A 16 -24.35 -16.20 -2.33
CA ALA A 16 -24.02 -14.90 -1.73
C ALA A 16 -23.31 -15.06 -0.37
N GLY A 17 -22.11 -14.48 -0.26
CA GLY A 17 -21.29 -14.43 0.95
C GLY A 17 -20.62 -13.06 1.10
N CYS A 18 -19.76 -12.92 2.11
CA CYS A 18 -19.16 -11.64 2.50
C CYS A 18 -18.42 -10.94 1.34
N SER A 19 -18.50 -9.60 1.31
CA SER A 19 -17.84 -8.74 0.32
C SER A 19 -16.31 -8.92 0.26
N CYS A 20 -15.68 -9.31 1.36
CA CYS A 20 -14.22 -9.56 1.44
C CYS A 20 -13.78 -10.89 0.80
N GLY A 21 -14.71 -11.78 0.46
CA GLY A 21 -14.42 -13.08 -0.17
C GLY A 21 -13.74 -14.13 0.72
N ARG A 22 -13.58 -13.88 2.03
CA ARG A 22 -12.96 -14.80 3.01
C ARG A 22 -13.91 -15.36 4.07
N HIS A 23 -15.08 -14.75 4.25
CA HIS A 23 -16.04 -15.08 5.30
C HIS A 23 -17.40 -15.43 4.71
N ARG A 24 -18.18 -16.24 5.43
CA ARG A 24 -19.49 -16.74 5.03
C ARG A 24 -20.50 -15.62 4.84
N ASP A 25 -20.47 -14.61 5.69
CA ASP A 25 -21.34 -13.44 5.62
C ASP A 25 -20.69 -12.22 6.29
N GLU A 26 -21.33 -11.05 6.15
CA GLU A 26 -20.80 -9.79 6.68
C GLU A 26 -20.77 -9.77 8.22
N ALA A 27 -21.57 -10.60 8.88
CA ALA A 27 -21.58 -10.70 10.34
C ALA A 27 -20.37 -11.51 10.85
N GLU A 28 -20.01 -12.61 10.18
CA GLU A 28 -18.78 -13.36 10.45
C GLU A 28 -17.54 -12.52 10.13
N HIS A 29 -17.57 -11.72 9.06
CA HIS A 29 -16.50 -10.77 8.77
C HIS A 29 -16.32 -9.74 9.89
N ALA A 30 -17.41 -9.16 10.38
CA ALA A 30 -17.38 -8.24 11.51
C ALA A 30 -16.89 -8.90 12.80
N ALA A 31 -17.25 -10.17 13.04
CA ALA A 31 -16.77 -10.95 14.19
C ALA A 31 -15.28 -11.30 14.09
N ALA A 32 -14.78 -11.64 12.90
CA ALA A 32 -13.37 -11.90 12.63
C ALA A 32 -12.51 -10.63 12.78
N GLN A 33 -13.02 -9.48 12.33
CA GLN A 33 -12.39 -8.18 12.57
C GLN A 33 -12.31 -7.85 14.08
N GLN A 34 -13.30 -8.28 14.88
CA GLN A 34 -13.25 -8.14 16.34
C GLN A 34 -12.24 -9.10 16.99
N SER A 35 -12.04 -10.33 16.48
CA SER A 35 -11.08 -11.29 17.04
C SER A 35 -9.62 -11.07 16.59
N ASP A 36 -9.38 -10.62 15.35
CA ASP A 36 -8.04 -10.29 14.82
C ASP A 36 -7.44 -9.02 15.46
N SER A 37 -8.22 -8.31 16.27
CA SER A 37 -7.75 -7.17 17.06
C SER A 37 -6.80 -7.58 18.21
N LEU A 38 -6.67 -8.88 18.51
CA LEU A 38 -5.99 -9.37 19.71
C LEU A 38 -4.54 -9.88 19.53
N ASP A 39 -3.99 -10.02 18.32
CA ASP A 39 -2.57 -10.42 18.14
C ASP A 39 -1.89 -9.77 16.91
N ASN A 40 -1.84 -8.44 16.90
CA ASN A 40 -1.07 -7.64 15.93
C ASN A 40 0.10 -6.89 16.60
N SER A 41 0.69 -7.49 17.63
CA SER A 41 1.92 -6.98 18.25
C SER A 41 3.08 -7.03 17.24
N ILE A 42 4.09 -6.15 17.38
CA ILE A 42 5.36 -6.23 16.60
C ILE A 42 5.95 -7.64 16.69
N GLU A 43 5.83 -8.28 17.84
CA GLU A 43 6.30 -9.63 18.08
C GLU A 43 5.59 -10.66 17.17
N SER A 44 4.26 -10.57 17.04
CA SER A 44 3.48 -11.42 16.13
C SER A 44 3.86 -11.22 14.65
N LEU A 45 4.15 -9.97 14.25
CA LEU A 45 4.54 -9.63 12.87
C LEU A 45 5.94 -10.15 12.56
N ASN A 46 6.89 -9.92 13.47
CA ASN A 46 8.26 -10.44 13.36
C ASN A 46 8.26 -11.98 13.30
N ARG A 47 7.45 -12.63 14.17
CA ARG A 47 7.25 -14.07 14.15
C ARG A 47 6.73 -14.58 12.82
N ARG A 48 5.69 -13.94 12.26
CA ARG A 48 5.15 -14.29 10.93
C ARG A 48 6.18 -14.15 9.82
N VAL A 49 7.02 -13.11 9.86
CA VAL A 49 8.10 -12.90 8.88
C VAL A 49 9.17 -13.98 9.00
N ILE A 50 9.64 -14.29 10.21
CA ILE A 50 10.63 -15.34 10.47
C ILE A 50 10.09 -16.70 10.04
N GLN A 51 8.86 -17.05 10.43
CA GLN A 51 8.20 -18.28 10.01
C GLN A 51 8.10 -18.37 8.49
N SER A 52 7.72 -17.27 7.82
CA SER A 52 7.64 -17.22 6.36
C SER A 52 9.00 -17.40 5.69
N ALA A 53 10.05 -16.80 6.24
CA ALA A 53 11.42 -16.93 5.75
C ALA A 53 11.95 -18.37 5.90
N VAL A 54 11.75 -18.96 7.08
CA VAL A 54 12.11 -20.36 7.37
C VAL A 54 11.36 -21.32 6.45
N MET A 55 10.05 -21.13 6.27
CA MET A 55 9.24 -21.94 5.35
C MET A 55 9.76 -21.87 3.91
N ARG A 56 10.19 -20.68 3.47
CA ARG A 56 10.79 -20.49 2.13
C ARG A 56 12.16 -21.11 2.02
N ALA A 57 12.96 -21.12 3.08
CA ALA A 57 14.26 -21.78 3.10
C ALA A 57 14.14 -23.30 3.06
N LEU A 58 13.23 -23.88 3.86
CA LEU A 58 12.99 -25.33 3.90
C LEU A 58 12.30 -25.86 2.63
N PHE A 59 11.38 -25.08 2.07
CA PHE A 59 10.62 -25.44 0.89
C PHE A 59 10.74 -24.33 -0.15
N PRO A 60 11.86 -24.25 -0.90
CA PRO A 60 12.13 -23.14 -1.82
C PRO A 60 11.13 -23.07 -2.98
N HIS A 61 10.59 -24.21 -3.41
CA HIS A 61 9.58 -24.27 -4.47
C HIS A 61 8.16 -24.14 -3.91
N ASP A 62 7.42 -23.16 -4.42
CA ASP A 62 6.07 -22.83 -3.96
C ASP A 62 5.07 -23.98 -4.12
N GLU A 63 5.18 -24.78 -5.20
CA GLU A 63 4.31 -25.94 -5.41
C GLU A 63 4.50 -27.00 -4.33
N THR A 64 5.75 -27.34 -4.02
CA THR A 64 6.11 -28.31 -2.98
C THR A 64 5.66 -27.81 -1.61
N ARG A 65 5.88 -26.52 -1.33
CA ARG A 65 5.44 -25.89 -0.08
C ARG A 65 3.92 -25.95 0.08
N ARG A 66 3.16 -25.66 -0.97
CA ARG A 66 1.68 -25.73 -0.97
C ARG A 66 1.19 -27.17 -0.81
N ARG A 67 1.80 -28.13 -1.52
CA ARG A 67 1.46 -29.56 -1.37
C ARG A 67 1.72 -30.06 0.05
N PHE A 68 2.87 -29.70 0.62
CA PHE A 68 3.21 -30.02 2.00
C PHE A 68 2.18 -29.44 2.98
N LEU A 69 1.93 -28.12 2.91
CA LEU A 69 0.98 -27.46 3.81
C LEU A 69 -0.45 -28.03 3.69
N ARG A 70 -0.88 -28.49 2.51
CA ARG A 70 -2.16 -29.18 2.36
C ARG A 70 -2.16 -30.59 2.92
N ALA A 71 -1.05 -31.31 2.79
CA ALA A 71 -0.95 -32.68 3.26
C ALA A 71 -0.95 -32.75 4.80
N VAL A 72 -0.30 -31.80 5.48
CA VAL A 72 -0.14 -31.85 6.95
C VAL A 72 -0.99 -30.84 7.71
N GLY A 73 -1.46 -29.77 7.06
CA GLY A 73 -2.14 -28.63 7.71
C GLY A 73 -1.15 -27.59 8.26
N ALA A 74 -1.53 -26.30 8.22
CA ALA A 74 -0.63 -25.19 8.56
C ALA A 74 -0.16 -25.20 10.03
N SER A 75 -1.06 -25.53 10.97
CA SER A 75 -0.74 -25.67 12.40
C SER A 75 0.21 -26.83 12.67
N THR A 76 -0.04 -27.99 12.05
CA THR A 76 0.84 -29.16 12.16
C THR A 76 2.20 -28.91 11.53
N ALA A 77 2.26 -28.24 10.38
CA ALA A 77 3.50 -27.84 9.74
C ALA A 77 4.32 -26.91 10.64
N ALA A 78 3.68 -25.90 11.23
CA ALA A 78 4.33 -24.98 12.15
C ALA A 78 4.87 -25.72 13.39
N ALA A 79 4.08 -26.63 13.98
CA ALA A 79 4.49 -27.44 15.12
C ALA A 79 5.68 -28.36 14.78
N ALA A 80 5.63 -29.06 13.64
CA ALA A 80 6.71 -29.96 13.20
C ALA A 80 8.01 -29.19 12.95
N ILE A 81 7.94 -28.02 12.30
CA ILE A 81 9.13 -27.19 12.04
C ILE A 81 9.69 -26.62 13.34
N SER A 82 8.82 -26.24 14.29
CA SER A 82 9.25 -25.68 15.58
C SER A 82 10.08 -26.66 16.44
N GLN A 83 9.97 -27.97 16.19
CA GLN A 83 10.79 -28.99 16.86
C GLN A 83 12.25 -28.99 16.39
N PHE A 84 12.49 -28.66 15.12
CA PHE A 84 13.82 -28.65 14.52
C PHE A 84 14.41 -27.25 14.41
N ILE A 85 13.56 -26.23 14.40
CA ILE A 85 13.94 -24.83 14.25
C ILE A 85 13.37 -24.06 15.45
N PRO A 86 14.21 -23.69 16.43
CA PRO A 86 13.75 -22.99 17.63
C PRO A 86 13.38 -21.54 17.27
N PHE A 87 12.13 -21.31 16.89
CA PHE A 87 11.65 -19.98 16.48
C PHE A 87 11.92 -18.89 17.52
N GLY A 88 11.80 -19.19 18.82
CA GLY A 88 12.13 -18.24 19.89
C GLY A 88 13.61 -17.86 19.93
N ALA A 89 14.53 -18.79 19.60
CA ALA A 89 15.95 -18.50 19.52
C ALA A 89 16.29 -17.71 18.24
N LEU A 90 15.64 -18.02 17.11
CA LEU A 90 15.73 -17.23 15.89
C LEU A 90 15.17 -15.81 16.05
N GLU A 91 14.09 -15.66 16.80
CA GLU A 91 13.53 -14.37 17.20
C GLU A 91 14.52 -13.60 18.07
N ALA A 92 15.11 -14.24 19.09
CA ALA A 92 16.13 -13.62 19.93
C ALA A 92 17.38 -13.20 19.13
N MET A 93 17.86 -14.06 18.24
CA MET A 93 18.99 -13.74 17.33
C MET A 93 18.62 -12.63 16.33
N ALA A 94 17.39 -12.58 15.83
CA ALA A 94 16.92 -11.49 14.98
C ALA A 94 16.76 -10.16 15.74
N GLN A 95 16.66 -10.21 17.07
CA GLN A 95 16.68 -9.05 17.95
C GLN A 95 18.09 -8.63 18.40
N GLU A 96 19.11 -9.48 18.26
CA GLU A 96 20.49 -9.04 18.46
C GLU A 96 20.86 -7.98 17.42
N LYS A 97 21.08 -6.74 17.89
CA LYS A 97 21.46 -5.61 17.05
C LYS A 97 22.92 -5.78 16.63
N GLY A 98 23.14 -6.38 15.46
CA GLY A 98 24.44 -6.40 14.80
C GLY A 98 24.98 -4.99 14.55
N THR A 99 26.28 -4.87 14.25
CA THR A 99 26.88 -3.57 13.92
C THR A 99 26.36 -3.08 12.58
N LEU A 100 25.84 -1.85 12.54
CA LEU A 100 25.29 -1.25 11.33
C LEU A 100 26.40 -0.99 10.31
N GLU A 101 26.25 -1.52 9.10
CA GLU A 101 27.18 -1.31 7.99
C GLU A 101 27.14 0.14 7.49
N LYS A 102 25.93 0.70 7.45
CA LYS A 102 25.66 2.10 7.07
C LYS A 102 24.69 2.73 8.08
N LYS A 103 25.07 3.88 8.64
CA LYS A 103 24.25 4.62 9.63
C LYS A 103 23.49 5.79 9.04
N GLU A 104 24.07 6.44 8.04
CA GLU A 104 23.45 7.58 7.33
C GLU A 104 22.73 7.09 6.10
N LEU A 105 21.42 7.35 6.02
CA LEU A 105 20.56 6.85 4.97
C LEU A 105 19.81 7.97 4.26
N ASP A 106 19.80 7.92 2.94
CA ASP A 106 19.01 8.80 2.09
C ASP A 106 17.74 8.09 1.63
N ILE A 107 16.57 8.60 2.04
CA ILE A 107 15.28 7.96 1.76
C ILE A 107 14.36 8.90 1.00
N GLY A 108 13.98 8.52 -0.23
CA GLY A 108 13.05 9.28 -1.07
C GLY A 108 11.58 9.04 -0.71
N PHE A 109 10.76 10.09 -0.76
CA PHE A 109 9.31 9.99 -0.60
C PHE A 109 8.50 11.01 -1.41
N ILE A 110 7.29 10.64 -1.81
CA ILE A 110 6.25 11.56 -2.29
C ILE A 110 5.42 12.05 -1.10
N ALA A 111 5.14 13.36 -1.07
CA ALA A 111 4.39 14.04 -0.01
C ALA A 111 2.89 13.70 -0.02
N ILE A 112 2.56 12.46 0.38
CA ILE A 112 1.21 11.92 0.54
C ILE A 112 1.09 11.17 1.86
N THR A 113 -0.13 11.02 2.38
CA THR A 113 -0.41 10.31 3.65
C THR A 113 -0.05 8.83 3.61
N CYS A 114 0.12 8.25 2.42
CA CYS A 114 0.62 6.89 2.27
C CYS A 114 2.03 6.72 2.85
N ALA A 115 2.82 7.78 2.91
CA ALA A 115 4.17 7.76 3.47
C ALA A 115 4.22 7.97 4.99
N SER A 116 3.07 8.01 5.69
CA SER A 116 3.03 8.37 7.12
C SER A 116 3.99 7.56 7.98
N PRO A 117 4.08 6.21 7.89
CA PRO A 117 5.02 5.44 8.72
C PRO A 117 6.48 5.84 8.45
N LEU A 118 6.84 6.08 7.19
CA LEU A 118 8.19 6.48 6.79
C LEU A 118 8.54 7.90 7.27
N ILE A 119 7.59 8.84 7.18
CA ILE A 119 7.81 10.24 7.52
C ILE A 119 7.83 10.42 9.04
N MET A 120 6.83 9.89 9.75
CA MET A 120 6.69 10.08 11.20
C MET A 120 7.82 9.38 11.99
N ALA A 121 8.49 8.41 11.37
CA ALA A 121 9.63 7.72 11.96
C ALA A 121 10.80 8.64 12.34
N ASP A 122 10.97 9.77 11.66
CA ASP A 122 12.01 10.76 11.99
C ASP A 122 11.67 11.67 13.19
N PRO A 123 10.56 12.46 13.18
CA PRO A 123 10.24 13.34 14.29
C PRO A 123 9.94 12.56 15.58
N LEU A 124 9.42 11.33 15.48
CA LEU A 124 9.13 10.47 16.63
C LEU A 124 10.33 9.61 17.06
N GLY A 125 11.48 9.74 16.38
CA GLY A 125 12.75 9.16 16.78
C GLY A 125 12.87 7.65 16.59
N PHE A 126 12.00 7.02 15.79
CA PHE A 126 12.07 5.59 15.50
C PHE A 126 13.37 5.20 14.79
N TYR A 127 13.87 6.04 13.86
CA TYR A 127 15.19 5.80 13.23
C TYR A 127 16.34 5.91 14.23
N ARG A 128 16.33 6.95 15.08
CA ARG A 128 17.39 7.17 16.09
C ARG A 128 17.46 6.04 17.12
N LYS A 129 16.31 5.47 17.52
CA LYS A 129 16.25 4.29 18.41
C LYS A 129 16.92 3.05 17.83
N GLU A 130 17.02 2.97 16.50
CA GLU A 130 17.71 1.90 15.78
C GLU A 130 19.15 2.27 15.38
N GLY A 131 19.66 3.43 15.83
CA GLY A 131 21.03 3.88 15.55
C GLY A 131 21.22 4.49 14.15
N LEU A 132 20.13 4.82 13.47
CA LEU A 132 20.13 5.36 12.11
C LEU A 132 19.96 6.88 12.11
N SER A 133 20.67 7.55 11.21
CA SER A 133 20.51 8.94 10.83
C SER A 133 19.90 8.98 9.42
N VAL A 134 18.63 9.36 9.32
CA VAL A 134 17.87 9.31 8.05
C VAL A 134 17.65 10.72 7.52
N ARG A 135 17.98 10.93 6.25
CA ARG A 135 17.61 12.12 5.48
C ARG A 135 16.42 11.79 4.59
N LEU A 136 15.27 12.37 4.89
CA LEU A 136 14.06 12.22 4.09
C LEU A 136 14.05 13.24 2.95
N HIS A 137 14.01 12.74 1.71
CA HIS A 137 14.01 13.53 0.50
C HIS A 137 12.63 13.58 -0.12
N LYS A 138 11.99 14.75 -0.04
CA LYS A 138 10.75 14.99 -0.78
C LYS A 138 11.04 15.01 -2.28
N THR A 139 10.37 14.16 -3.03
CA THR A 139 10.56 14.02 -4.48
C THR A 139 9.33 14.54 -5.23
N ALA A 140 9.54 15.12 -6.42
CA ALA A 140 8.48 15.76 -7.21
C ALA A 140 7.52 14.75 -7.88
N GLY A 141 7.97 13.53 -8.17
CA GLY A 141 7.16 12.54 -8.87
C GLY A 141 7.77 11.14 -8.85
N TRP A 142 6.94 10.15 -9.22
CA TRP A 142 7.27 8.73 -9.11
C TRP A 142 8.35 8.26 -10.09
N ALA A 143 8.43 8.86 -11.29
CA ALA A 143 9.52 8.60 -12.22
C ALA A 143 10.88 8.96 -11.58
N LEU A 144 10.95 10.12 -10.92
CA LEU A 144 12.18 10.58 -10.27
C LEU A 144 12.53 9.72 -9.04
N ILE A 145 11.53 9.23 -8.28
CA ILE A 145 11.75 8.22 -7.22
C ILE A 145 12.44 6.98 -7.79
N ARG A 146 11.88 6.42 -8.88
CA ARG A 146 12.45 5.25 -9.56
C ARG A 146 13.89 5.53 -10.01
N ASP A 147 14.11 6.64 -10.70
CA ASP A 147 15.41 6.95 -11.30
C ASP A 147 16.48 7.17 -10.22
N LYS A 148 16.16 7.89 -9.14
CA LYS A 148 17.08 8.09 -8.00
C LYS A 148 17.39 6.79 -7.25
N MET A 149 16.41 5.89 -7.10
CA MET A 149 16.65 4.57 -6.53
C MET A 149 17.58 3.73 -7.43
N LEU A 150 17.35 3.73 -8.75
CA LEU A 150 18.19 3.01 -9.71
C LEU A 150 19.62 3.54 -9.75
N ASN A 151 19.79 4.85 -9.61
CA ASN A 151 21.09 5.51 -9.56
C ASN A 151 21.80 5.42 -8.20
N LYS A 152 21.22 4.71 -7.22
CA LYS A 152 21.72 4.59 -5.85
C LYS A 152 21.86 5.95 -5.12
N GLU A 153 21.10 6.95 -5.54
CA GLU A 153 20.99 8.23 -4.83
C GLU A 153 20.09 8.10 -3.59
N TYR A 154 19.21 7.10 -3.58
CA TYR A 154 18.44 6.69 -2.40
C TYR A 154 18.84 5.28 -1.98
N ASP A 155 19.01 5.09 -0.67
CA ASP A 155 19.27 3.80 -0.03
C ASP A 155 18.00 2.96 0.08
N ALA A 156 16.86 3.62 0.29
CA ALA A 156 15.54 3.03 0.31
C ALA A 156 14.50 4.08 -0.09
N THR A 157 13.29 3.66 -0.43
CA THR A 157 12.28 4.64 -0.83
C THR A 157 10.86 4.14 -0.64
N HIS A 158 9.96 5.12 -0.56
CA HIS A 158 8.54 4.98 -0.76
C HIS A 158 8.24 4.69 -2.23
N PHE A 159 7.55 3.58 -2.49
CA PHE A 159 7.07 3.19 -3.81
C PHE A 159 5.54 3.14 -3.86
N LEU A 160 4.98 3.30 -5.05
CA LEU A 160 3.67 2.70 -5.35
C LEU A 160 3.87 1.18 -5.42
N SER A 161 2.98 0.39 -4.79
CA SER A 161 3.18 -1.07 -4.65
C SER A 161 3.50 -1.82 -5.95
N PRO A 162 3.01 -1.44 -7.15
CA PRO A 162 3.38 -2.10 -8.40
C PRO A 162 4.78 -1.73 -8.92
N MET A 163 5.36 -0.60 -8.52
CA MET A 163 6.64 -0.12 -9.06
C MET A 163 7.81 -1.10 -8.84
N PRO A 164 8.03 -1.68 -7.64
CA PRO A 164 9.13 -2.64 -7.44
C PRO A 164 9.03 -3.87 -8.34
N LEU A 165 7.80 -4.32 -8.63
CA LEU A 165 7.55 -5.43 -9.56
C LEU A 165 7.90 -5.02 -10.99
N ALA A 166 7.39 -3.87 -11.45
CA ALA A 166 7.67 -3.33 -12.77
C ALA A 166 9.17 -3.09 -13.00
N THR A 167 9.85 -2.45 -12.05
CA THR A 167 11.30 -2.20 -12.11
C THR A 167 12.11 -3.49 -12.12
N SER A 168 11.74 -4.50 -11.32
CA SER A 168 12.43 -5.80 -11.31
C SER A 168 12.31 -6.53 -12.65
N LEU A 169 11.18 -6.36 -13.33
CA LEU A 169 10.90 -6.95 -14.64
C LEU A 169 11.39 -6.09 -15.82
N GLY A 170 11.94 -4.89 -15.57
CA GLY A 170 12.35 -3.96 -16.63
C GLY A 170 11.18 -3.35 -17.40
N LEU A 171 9.99 -3.24 -16.80
CA LEU A 171 8.83 -2.62 -17.41
C LEU A 171 8.93 -1.09 -17.27
N GLY A 172 9.14 -0.41 -18.40
CA GLY A 172 9.25 1.06 -18.44
C GLY A 172 10.56 1.63 -17.86
N SER A 173 11.55 0.79 -17.56
CA SER A 173 12.90 1.16 -17.14
C SER A 173 13.89 0.03 -17.37
N VAL A 174 15.17 0.24 -17.06
CA VAL A 174 16.13 -0.86 -16.93
C VAL A 174 15.70 -1.82 -15.82
N ALA A 175 15.93 -3.12 -16.03
CA ALA A 175 15.62 -4.15 -15.03
C ALA A 175 16.59 -4.05 -13.86
N ALA A 176 16.06 -3.95 -12.65
CA ALA A 176 16.86 -3.94 -11.42
C ALA A 176 16.08 -4.62 -10.29
N PRO A 177 16.64 -5.67 -9.64
CA PRO A 177 15.95 -6.37 -8.57
C PRO A 177 15.62 -5.47 -7.38
N MET A 178 14.32 -5.20 -7.20
CA MET A 178 13.78 -4.46 -6.06
C MET A 178 13.11 -5.40 -5.07
N ARG A 179 13.08 -5.00 -3.80
CA ARG A 179 12.48 -5.75 -2.70
C ARG A 179 11.53 -4.85 -1.93
N VAL A 180 10.30 -5.32 -1.76
CA VAL A 180 9.32 -4.70 -0.87
C VAL A 180 9.56 -5.23 0.53
N ALA A 181 9.80 -4.33 1.47
CA ALA A 181 9.96 -4.66 2.89
C ALA A 181 8.61 -4.61 3.60
N THR A 182 7.84 -3.52 3.42
CA THR A 182 6.50 -3.38 4.00
C THR A 182 5.54 -2.76 2.99
N ILE A 183 4.25 -3.04 3.17
CA ILE A 183 3.19 -2.16 2.70
C ILE A 183 3.18 -0.94 3.62
N GLN A 184 3.05 0.26 3.07
CA GLN A 184 2.99 1.46 3.87
C GLN A 184 1.57 1.77 4.29
N ASN A 185 0.59 1.50 3.42
CA ASN A 185 -0.82 1.65 3.73
C ASN A 185 -1.69 0.74 2.86
N ILE A 186 -2.83 0.37 3.42
CA ILE A 186 -3.98 -0.16 2.69
C ILE A 186 -5.07 0.91 2.60
N ASN A 187 -5.90 0.84 1.56
CA ASN A 187 -6.93 1.84 1.30
C ASN A 187 -6.34 3.28 1.18
N GLY A 188 -7.04 4.31 1.65
CA GLY A 188 -6.56 5.70 1.72
C GLY A 188 -6.53 6.47 0.39
N GLN A 189 -7.29 5.99 -0.59
CA GLN A 189 -7.43 6.61 -1.90
C GLN A 189 -8.91 6.81 -2.22
N ALA A 190 -9.21 7.61 -3.23
CA ALA A 190 -10.58 7.78 -3.71
C ALA A 190 -10.59 8.10 -5.20
N ILE A 191 -11.75 7.93 -5.82
CA ILE A 191 -12.07 8.65 -7.06
C ILE A 191 -12.72 9.96 -6.65
N THR A 192 -12.06 11.07 -7.01
CA THR A 192 -12.57 12.42 -6.82
C THR A 192 -12.95 13.01 -8.17
N LEU A 193 -14.15 13.57 -8.26
CA LEU A 193 -14.66 14.23 -9.46
C LEU A 193 -14.74 15.73 -9.23
N HIS A 194 -14.62 16.51 -10.31
CA HIS A 194 -14.90 17.93 -10.27
C HIS A 194 -16.39 18.16 -9.91
N LEU A 195 -16.69 19.17 -9.08
CA LEU A 195 -18.06 19.55 -8.71
C LEU A 195 -19.04 19.74 -9.89
N LYS A 196 -18.55 20.12 -11.08
CA LYS A 196 -19.38 20.24 -12.29
C LYS A 196 -20.06 18.92 -12.70
N HIS A 197 -19.56 17.79 -12.20
CA HIS A 197 -20.05 16.43 -12.47
C HIS A 197 -20.86 15.83 -11.33
N LYS A 198 -21.35 16.64 -10.37
CA LYS A 198 -22.19 16.15 -9.25
C LYS A 198 -23.43 15.36 -9.68
N ASP A 199 -23.94 15.64 -10.89
CA ASP A 199 -25.11 14.97 -11.48
C ASP A 199 -24.71 13.81 -12.41
N LYS A 200 -23.41 13.59 -12.65
CA LYS A 200 -22.85 12.54 -13.51
C LYS A 200 -22.12 11.48 -12.70
N ARG A 201 -22.80 10.91 -11.70
CA ARG A 201 -22.19 9.95 -10.76
C ARG A 201 -22.20 8.51 -11.27
N ASN A 202 -23.01 8.18 -12.28
CA ASN A 202 -22.99 6.84 -12.87
C ASN A 202 -21.78 6.73 -13.83
N PRO A 203 -20.82 5.81 -13.60
CA PRO A 203 -19.63 5.72 -14.44
C PRO A 203 -19.92 5.47 -15.92
N ARG A 204 -21.08 4.90 -16.27
CA ARG A 204 -21.53 4.75 -17.67
C ARG A 204 -21.63 6.08 -18.43
N GLN A 205 -21.73 7.19 -17.72
CA GLN A 205 -21.83 8.54 -18.29
C GLN A 205 -20.45 9.21 -18.47
N TRP A 206 -19.36 8.53 -18.11
CA TRP A 206 -18.01 9.11 -18.12
C TRP A 206 -17.27 8.95 -19.44
N LYS A 207 -17.92 8.46 -20.49
CA LYS A 207 -17.31 8.44 -21.83
C LYS A 207 -16.84 9.84 -22.22
N GLY A 208 -15.58 9.95 -22.63
CA GLY A 208 -14.87 11.20 -22.94
C GLY A 208 -14.22 11.89 -21.74
N PHE A 209 -14.39 11.39 -20.51
CA PHE A 209 -13.78 11.99 -19.33
C PHE A 209 -12.26 11.85 -19.35
N LYS A 210 -11.60 12.85 -18.76
CA LYS A 210 -10.16 12.85 -18.52
C LYS A 210 -9.89 12.60 -17.04
N PHE A 211 -9.28 11.48 -16.72
CA PHE A 211 -8.84 11.14 -15.38
C PHE A 211 -7.34 11.32 -15.21
N ALA A 212 -6.91 11.76 -14.02
CA ALA A 212 -5.52 11.70 -13.62
C ALA A 212 -5.24 10.52 -12.67
N VAL A 213 -4.03 9.96 -12.79
CA VAL A 213 -3.44 8.96 -11.89
C VAL A 213 -1.98 9.32 -11.63
N PRO A 214 -1.37 8.94 -10.49
CA PRO A 214 -0.04 9.40 -10.12
C PRO A 214 1.07 8.82 -10.99
N PHE A 215 0.89 7.59 -11.47
CA PHE A 215 1.88 6.89 -12.27
C PHE A 215 1.23 5.73 -13.03
N GLU A 216 1.90 5.24 -14.07
CA GLU A 216 1.40 4.14 -14.89
C GLU A 216 1.38 2.81 -14.13
N TYR A 217 2.49 2.47 -13.46
CA TYR A 217 2.59 1.30 -12.58
C TYR A 217 2.10 1.64 -11.17
N SER A 218 0.80 1.94 -11.04
CA SER A 218 0.16 2.35 -9.78
C SER A 218 -1.13 1.59 -9.50
N MET A 219 -1.43 1.42 -8.22
CA MET A 219 -2.72 0.88 -7.78
C MET A 219 -3.88 1.77 -8.23
N HIS A 220 -3.64 3.08 -8.31
CA HIS A 220 -4.58 4.07 -8.82
C HIS A 220 -4.99 3.80 -10.27
N ASN A 221 -4.02 3.54 -11.15
CA ASN A 221 -4.30 3.20 -12.53
C ASN A 221 -5.09 1.89 -12.62
N PHE A 222 -4.64 0.84 -11.94
CA PHE A 222 -5.28 -0.47 -12.03
C PHE A 222 -6.68 -0.51 -11.40
N LEU A 223 -6.90 0.17 -10.28
CA LEU A 223 -8.23 0.29 -9.65
C LEU A 223 -9.18 1.16 -10.48
N LEU A 224 -8.70 2.25 -11.08
CA LEU A 224 -9.54 3.07 -11.95
C LEU A 224 -9.98 2.28 -13.18
N ARG A 225 -9.03 1.61 -13.85
CA ARG A 225 -9.29 0.72 -14.98
C ARG A 225 -10.27 -0.40 -14.61
N TYR A 226 -10.08 -1.02 -13.45
CA TYR A 226 -10.98 -2.04 -12.93
C TYR A 226 -12.40 -1.49 -12.77
N TYR A 227 -12.55 -0.36 -12.07
CA TYR A 227 -13.83 0.26 -11.76
C TYR A 227 -14.61 0.68 -13.00
N VAL A 228 -13.96 1.34 -13.97
CA VAL A 228 -14.66 1.81 -15.18
C VAL A 228 -15.01 0.64 -16.11
N ALA A 229 -14.16 -0.40 -16.18
CA ALA A 229 -14.43 -1.60 -16.96
C ALA A 229 -15.62 -2.41 -16.41
N GLU A 230 -15.78 -2.49 -15.10
CA GLU A 230 -16.97 -3.11 -14.49
C GLU A 230 -18.27 -2.37 -14.83
N HIS A 231 -18.17 -1.08 -15.16
CA HIS A 231 -19.29 -0.27 -15.62
C HIS A 231 -19.43 -0.22 -17.14
N GLY A 232 -18.65 -1.01 -17.88
CA GLY A 232 -18.74 -1.16 -19.33
C GLY A 232 -18.08 -0.05 -20.13
N LEU A 233 -17.14 0.69 -19.55
CA LEU A 233 -16.25 1.59 -20.30
C LEU A 233 -14.90 0.93 -20.55
N ASP A 234 -14.41 1.06 -21.77
CA ASP A 234 -13.02 0.71 -22.09
C ASP A 234 -12.08 1.84 -21.59
N PRO A 235 -11.16 1.57 -20.65
CA PRO A 235 -10.29 2.59 -20.11
C PRO A 235 -9.27 3.16 -21.11
N ASP A 236 -8.99 2.47 -22.22
CA ASP A 236 -8.01 2.89 -23.22
C ASP A 236 -8.67 3.65 -24.39
N THR A 237 -9.98 3.46 -24.63
CA THR A 237 -10.68 4.12 -25.75
C THR A 237 -11.83 5.04 -25.33
N ASP A 238 -12.55 4.74 -24.26
CA ASP A 238 -13.72 5.53 -23.85
C ASP A 238 -13.38 6.69 -22.92
N ILE A 239 -12.24 6.64 -22.22
CA ILE A 239 -11.75 7.71 -21.34
C ILE A 239 -10.28 8.02 -21.62
N GLN A 240 -9.76 9.09 -21.03
CA GLN A 240 -8.32 9.39 -21.07
C GLN A 240 -7.75 9.28 -19.66
N ILE A 241 -6.72 8.46 -19.46
CA ILE A 241 -5.97 8.38 -18.20
C ILE A 241 -4.63 9.07 -18.39
N ARG A 242 -4.37 10.11 -17.59
CA ARG A 242 -3.16 10.94 -17.65
C ARG A 242 -2.31 10.73 -16.40
N VAL A 243 -1.01 10.54 -16.59
CA VAL A 243 -0.06 10.55 -15.48
C VAL A 243 0.12 11.99 -15.01
N THR A 244 -0.15 12.25 -13.74
CA THR A 244 -0.05 13.59 -13.15
C THR A 244 0.42 13.46 -11.71
N PRO A 245 1.51 14.14 -11.30
CA PRO A 245 1.94 14.15 -9.91
C PRO A 245 0.81 14.57 -8.95
N PRO A 246 0.69 13.96 -7.76
CA PRO A 246 -0.41 14.27 -6.83
C PRO A 246 -0.62 15.77 -6.53
N PRO A 247 0.41 16.60 -6.30
CA PRO A 247 0.23 18.03 -6.09
C PRO A 247 -0.45 18.76 -7.26
N GLU A 248 -0.22 18.29 -8.48
CA GLU A 248 -0.77 18.89 -9.70
C GLU A 248 -2.20 18.42 -10.01
N MET A 249 -2.67 17.33 -9.39
CA MET A 249 -4.01 16.80 -9.64
C MET A 249 -5.10 17.80 -9.25
N VAL A 250 -4.99 18.42 -8.06
CA VAL A 250 -5.98 19.40 -7.58
C VAL A 250 -5.98 20.66 -8.46
N ALA A 251 -4.80 21.11 -8.87
CA ALA A 251 -4.66 22.26 -9.77
C ALA A 251 -5.28 21.98 -11.15
N ASN A 252 -5.03 20.81 -11.73
CA ASN A 252 -5.61 20.41 -13.01
C ASN A 252 -7.13 20.19 -12.92
N LEU A 253 -7.62 19.70 -11.78
CA LEU A 253 -9.06 19.59 -11.52
C LEU A 253 -9.69 20.99 -11.50
N ARG A 254 -9.10 21.93 -10.75
CA ARG A 254 -9.56 23.32 -10.65
C ARG A 254 -9.56 24.05 -12.00
N ALA A 255 -8.55 23.82 -12.82
CA ALA A 255 -8.45 24.39 -14.16
C ALA A 255 -9.42 23.73 -15.18
N GLY A 256 -10.09 22.64 -14.82
CA GLY A 256 -10.95 21.89 -15.72
C GLY A 256 -10.18 21.07 -16.78
N ASN A 257 -8.86 20.90 -16.62
CA ASN A 257 -8.02 20.10 -17.51
C ASN A 257 -8.31 18.60 -17.39
N ILE A 258 -8.80 18.18 -16.21
CA ILE A 258 -9.28 16.83 -15.92
C ILE A 258 -10.70 16.91 -15.33
N ASP A 259 -11.44 15.83 -15.48
CA ASP A 259 -12.81 15.67 -14.97
C ASP A 259 -12.82 14.99 -13.59
N GLY A 260 -11.78 14.24 -13.29
CA GLY A 260 -11.56 13.62 -12.00
C GLY A 260 -10.18 12.98 -11.90
N PHE A 261 -9.92 12.32 -10.79
CA PHE A 261 -8.71 11.53 -10.59
C PHE A 261 -8.99 10.37 -9.65
N LEU A 262 -8.25 9.28 -9.80
CA LEU A 262 -8.07 8.32 -8.72
C LEU A 262 -6.71 8.62 -8.10
N GLY A 263 -6.73 9.24 -6.92
CA GLY A 263 -5.55 9.88 -6.35
C GLY A 263 -5.29 9.48 -4.90
N PRO A 264 -4.05 9.67 -4.42
CA PRO A 264 -3.73 9.48 -3.03
C PRO A 264 -4.16 10.63 -2.14
N ASP A 265 -4.59 10.29 -0.93
CA ASP A 265 -4.75 11.28 0.11
C ASP A 265 -3.38 11.87 0.52
N PRO A 266 -3.29 13.18 0.81
CA PRO A 266 -4.42 14.04 1.19
C PRO A 266 -5.09 14.77 0.02
N PHE A 267 -4.73 14.49 -1.25
CA PHE A 267 -5.17 15.31 -2.37
C PHE A 267 -6.66 15.15 -2.72
N ASN A 268 -7.28 14.00 -2.43
CA ASN A 268 -8.74 13.87 -2.53
C ASN A 268 -9.43 14.79 -1.53
N GLN A 269 -8.99 14.74 -0.26
CA GLN A 269 -9.55 15.60 0.78
C GLN A 269 -9.21 17.07 0.55
N ARG A 270 -8.05 17.36 -0.04
CA ARG A 270 -7.66 18.72 -0.42
C ARG A 270 -8.59 19.28 -1.49
N ALA A 271 -8.96 18.50 -2.50
CA ALA A 271 -9.91 18.94 -3.52
C ALA A 271 -11.31 19.25 -2.95
N VAL A 272 -11.73 18.53 -1.91
CA VAL A 272 -12.96 18.83 -1.17
C VAL A 272 -12.80 20.10 -0.33
N TYR A 273 -11.70 20.21 0.44
CA TYR A 273 -11.40 21.36 1.29
C TYR A 273 -11.34 22.67 0.49
N ASP A 274 -10.79 22.59 -0.72
CA ASP A 274 -10.66 23.70 -1.66
C ASP A 274 -11.95 24.00 -2.45
N GLU A 275 -13.03 23.25 -2.21
CA GLU A 275 -14.33 23.35 -2.90
C GLU A 275 -14.24 23.21 -4.42
N VAL A 276 -13.36 22.33 -4.90
CA VAL A 276 -13.15 22.06 -6.34
C VAL A 276 -13.80 20.74 -6.76
N GLY A 277 -13.71 19.75 -5.89
CA GLY A 277 -14.17 18.39 -6.17
C GLY A 277 -14.94 17.76 -5.02
N PHE A 278 -15.55 16.62 -5.32
CA PHE A 278 -16.22 15.78 -4.35
C PHE A 278 -15.71 14.34 -4.46
N ILE A 279 -15.74 13.62 -3.34
CA ILE A 279 -15.39 12.19 -3.29
C ILE A 279 -16.57 11.40 -3.87
N HIS A 280 -16.34 10.75 -5.00
CA HIS A 280 -17.36 9.90 -5.65
C HIS A 280 -17.45 8.54 -4.97
N ILE A 281 -16.31 7.89 -4.74
CA ILE A 281 -16.19 6.59 -4.07
C ILE A 281 -14.80 6.46 -3.43
N LEU A 282 -14.71 5.83 -2.26
CA LEU A 282 -13.43 5.48 -1.66
C LEU A 282 -12.87 4.24 -2.34
N SER A 283 -11.55 4.13 -2.46
CA SER A 283 -10.94 2.94 -3.07
C SER A 283 -11.20 1.66 -2.27
N LYS A 284 -11.46 1.77 -0.96
CA LYS A 284 -11.89 0.62 -0.13
C LYS A 284 -13.22 0.02 -0.59
N ASP A 285 -14.11 0.83 -1.18
CA ASP A 285 -15.40 0.36 -1.69
C ASP A 285 -15.25 -0.31 -3.08
N ILE A 286 -14.08 -0.16 -3.72
CA ILE A 286 -13.71 -0.90 -4.94
C ILE A 286 -13.03 -2.22 -4.55
N TRP A 287 -12.06 -2.16 -3.64
CA TRP A 287 -11.39 -3.32 -3.07
C TRP A 287 -10.93 -3.01 -1.64
N ASP A 288 -11.62 -3.57 -0.66
CA ASP A 288 -11.26 -3.35 0.74
C ASP A 288 -9.95 -4.05 1.11
N GLY A 289 -9.06 -3.32 1.79
CA GLY A 289 -7.74 -3.77 2.18
C GLY A 289 -6.74 -3.87 1.03
N HIS A 290 -7.00 -3.21 -0.10
CA HIS A 290 -6.05 -3.19 -1.21
C HIS A 290 -4.74 -2.50 -0.78
N PRO A 291 -3.56 -2.98 -1.23
CA PRO A 291 -2.32 -2.27 -1.01
C PRO A 291 -2.33 -0.96 -1.80
N CYS A 292 -1.70 0.10 -1.32
CA CYS A 292 -1.48 1.29 -2.13
C CYS A 292 0.01 1.53 -2.37
N CYS A 293 0.72 1.86 -1.29
CA CYS A 293 2.13 2.15 -1.32
C CYS A 293 2.93 1.11 -0.54
N ALA A 294 4.21 1.02 -0.87
CA ALA A 294 5.16 0.11 -0.28
C ALA A 294 6.42 0.87 0.13
N PHE A 295 7.16 0.31 1.07
CA PHE A 295 8.51 0.71 1.41
C PHE A 295 9.44 -0.43 0.99
N GLY A 296 10.54 -0.06 0.35
CA GLY A 296 11.47 -1.04 -0.18
C GLY A 296 12.81 -0.44 -0.58
N THR A 297 13.67 -1.30 -1.08
CA THR A 297 15.03 -0.98 -1.54
C THR A 297 15.47 -1.98 -2.61
N SER A 298 16.65 -1.77 -3.18
CA SER A 298 17.29 -2.75 -4.07
C SER A 298 17.73 -4.00 -3.31
N GLU A 299 17.74 -5.14 -4.01
CA GLU A 299 18.32 -6.36 -3.43
C GLU A 299 19.80 -6.20 -3.07
N ALA A 300 20.56 -5.42 -3.86
CA ALA A 300 21.97 -5.15 -3.62
C ALA A 300 22.18 -4.46 -2.26
N PHE A 301 21.39 -3.44 -1.95
CA PHE A 301 21.49 -2.72 -0.67
C PHE A 301 21.28 -3.66 0.53
N ILE A 302 20.29 -4.57 0.45
CA ILE A 302 20.01 -5.54 1.51
C ILE A 302 21.18 -6.51 1.70
N ARG A 303 21.79 -6.96 0.60
CA ARG A 303 22.95 -7.87 0.65
C ARG A 303 24.19 -7.20 1.22
N GLU A 304 24.41 -5.93 0.87
CA GLU A 304 25.56 -5.16 1.31
C GLU A 304 25.41 -4.63 2.75
N ASN A 305 24.17 -4.35 3.19
CA ASN A 305 23.89 -3.70 4.48
C ASN A 305 22.76 -4.42 5.26
N PRO A 306 22.88 -5.72 5.56
CA PRO A 306 21.81 -6.51 6.16
C PRO A 306 21.40 -6.03 7.56
N ASN A 307 22.35 -5.62 8.43
CA ASN A 307 22.01 -5.13 9.77
C ASN A 307 21.37 -3.74 9.71
N THR A 308 21.87 -2.86 8.85
CA THR A 308 21.24 -1.56 8.55
C THR A 308 19.83 -1.73 8.01
N PHE A 309 19.59 -2.65 7.08
CA PHE A 309 18.26 -2.92 6.55
C PHE A 309 17.32 -3.44 7.66
N ALA A 310 17.78 -4.36 8.51
CA ALA A 310 16.98 -4.86 9.63
C ALA A 310 16.61 -3.76 10.63
N ALA A 311 17.57 -2.87 10.94
CA ALA A 311 17.33 -1.68 11.77
C ALA A 311 16.29 -0.73 11.15
N LEU A 312 16.42 -0.45 9.85
CA LEU A 312 15.48 0.41 9.14
C LEU A 312 14.08 -0.20 9.08
N TYR A 313 14.01 -1.51 8.80
CA TYR A 313 12.77 -2.27 8.78
C TYR A 313 12.03 -2.22 10.13
N ARG A 314 12.73 -2.44 11.25
CA ARG A 314 12.15 -2.32 12.60
C ARG A 314 11.63 -0.92 12.89
N ALA A 315 12.38 0.12 12.52
CA ALA A 315 11.95 1.50 12.69
C ALA A 315 10.63 1.79 11.96
N VAL A 316 10.51 1.35 10.71
CA VAL A 316 9.30 1.53 9.89
C VAL A 316 8.13 0.69 10.41
N LEU A 317 8.36 -0.54 10.88
CA LEU A 317 7.31 -1.37 11.50
C LEU A 317 6.75 -0.75 12.77
N ASN A 318 7.62 -0.22 13.64
CA ASN A 318 7.20 0.45 14.86
C ASN A 318 6.35 1.70 14.56
N ALA A 319 6.76 2.47 13.54
CA ALA A 319 5.98 3.62 13.07
C ALA A 319 4.63 3.21 12.47
N ALA A 320 4.59 2.12 11.68
CA ALA A 320 3.35 1.58 11.14
C ALA A 320 2.40 1.13 12.25
N GLN A 321 2.88 0.40 13.25
CA GLN A 321 2.07 -0.03 14.40
C GLN A 321 1.47 1.19 15.13
N MET A 322 2.25 2.24 15.35
CA MET A 322 1.74 3.47 15.95
C MET A 322 0.65 4.12 15.09
N ALA A 323 0.81 4.12 13.76
CA ALA A 323 -0.16 4.68 12.82
C ALA A 323 -1.48 3.88 12.72
N ARG A 324 -1.43 2.57 13.00
CA ARG A 324 -2.63 1.73 13.05
C ARG A 324 -3.53 2.07 14.25
N ASP A 325 -2.95 2.42 15.39
CA ASP A 325 -3.72 2.78 16.58
C ASP A 325 -4.48 4.11 16.35
N PRO A 326 -5.83 4.09 16.33
CA PRO A 326 -6.65 5.28 16.09
C PRO A 326 -6.34 6.45 17.03
N LYS A 327 -5.89 6.17 18.26
CA LYS A 327 -5.57 7.19 19.27
C LYS A 327 -4.40 8.08 18.86
N ASN A 328 -3.50 7.58 18.02
CA ASN A 328 -2.31 8.32 17.59
C ASN A 328 -2.56 9.13 16.32
N ARG A 329 -3.67 8.94 15.61
CA ARG A 329 -3.87 9.48 14.26
C ARG A 329 -3.89 11.01 14.20
N SER A 330 -4.46 11.69 15.19
CA SER A 330 -4.42 13.16 15.27
C SER A 330 -3.01 13.67 15.54
N LEU A 331 -2.27 13.06 16.49
CA LEU A 331 -0.86 13.39 16.74
C LEU A 331 0.00 13.19 15.48
N ILE A 332 -0.24 12.10 14.75
CA ILE A 332 0.46 11.83 13.50
C ILE A 332 0.17 12.91 12.48
N ALA A 333 -1.10 13.33 12.32
CA ALA A 333 -1.49 14.40 11.42
C ALA A 333 -0.71 15.69 11.69
N GLU A 334 -0.59 16.10 12.96
CA GLU A 334 0.19 17.25 13.37
C GLU A 334 1.69 17.09 13.04
N SER A 335 2.26 15.90 13.31
CA SER A 335 3.69 15.65 13.12
C SER A 335 4.15 15.68 11.65
N ILE A 336 3.26 15.32 10.72
CA ILE A 336 3.59 15.22 9.28
C ILE A 336 3.03 16.38 8.44
N ALA A 337 2.24 17.28 9.03
CA ALA A 337 1.72 18.47 8.35
C ALA A 337 2.77 19.50 7.90
N PRO A 338 3.86 19.76 8.64
CA PRO A 338 4.82 20.83 8.34
C PRO A 338 5.44 20.79 6.94
N ALA A 339 6.02 21.92 6.52
CA ALA A 339 6.51 22.14 5.16
C ALA A 339 7.62 21.18 4.71
N ASN A 340 8.46 20.72 5.64
CA ASN A 340 9.48 19.70 5.39
C ASN A 340 8.89 18.32 5.08
N TYR A 341 7.61 18.09 5.41
CA TYR A 341 6.88 16.84 5.18
C TYR A 341 5.75 17.04 4.17
N LEU A 342 4.46 16.96 4.56
CA LEU A 342 3.37 17.01 3.60
C LEU A 342 3.08 18.44 3.09
N ASN A 343 3.38 19.47 3.88
CA ASN A 343 2.99 20.85 3.59
C ASN A 343 1.48 20.99 3.30
N GLN A 344 0.65 20.44 4.19
CA GLN A 344 -0.81 20.45 4.07
C GLN A 344 -1.45 20.92 5.39
N PRO A 345 -2.65 21.52 5.35
CA PRO A 345 -3.37 21.86 6.57
C PRO A 345 -3.60 20.63 7.45
N VAL A 346 -3.37 20.76 8.76
CA VAL A 346 -3.57 19.67 9.73
C VAL A 346 -4.97 19.07 9.60
N THR A 347 -6.01 19.91 9.48
CA THR A 347 -7.39 19.46 9.30
C THR A 347 -7.58 18.55 8.08
N VAL A 348 -6.89 18.80 6.96
CA VAL A 348 -7.00 17.95 5.76
C VAL A 348 -6.38 16.58 6.02
N ILE A 349 -5.24 16.53 6.70
CA ILE A 349 -4.56 15.27 7.03
C ILE A 349 -5.36 14.50 8.09
N GLU A 350 -5.85 15.20 9.12
CA GLU A 350 -6.63 14.59 10.20
C GLU A 350 -7.93 13.97 9.68
N GLN A 351 -8.64 14.63 8.77
CA GLN A 351 -9.84 14.08 8.14
C GLN A 351 -9.56 12.76 7.39
N VAL A 352 -8.39 12.65 6.76
CA VAL A 352 -7.95 11.42 6.10
C VAL A 352 -7.62 10.35 7.12
N LEU A 353 -6.75 10.65 8.08
CA LEU A 353 -6.24 9.65 9.02
C LEU A 353 -7.35 9.17 9.96
N THR A 354 -8.20 10.04 10.47
CA THR A 354 -9.28 9.65 11.40
C THR A 354 -10.49 9.03 10.70
N GLY A 355 -10.62 9.25 9.39
CA GLY A 355 -11.77 8.77 8.63
C GLY A 355 -13.06 9.57 8.83
N ARG A 356 -13.01 10.70 9.56
CA ARG A 356 -14.13 11.64 9.67
C ARG A 356 -13.90 12.83 8.74
N PHE A 357 -14.62 12.90 7.63
CA PHE A 357 -14.31 13.84 6.55
C PHE A 357 -15.56 14.38 5.84
N ALA A 358 -15.45 15.56 5.24
CA ALA A 358 -16.47 16.07 4.33
C ALA A 358 -16.36 15.38 2.96
N ASP A 359 -17.49 15.01 2.35
CA ASP A 359 -17.51 14.34 1.03
C ASP A 359 -17.49 15.31 -0.16
N GLY A 360 -17.65 16.61 0.09
CA GLY A 360 -17.75 17.66 -0.94
C GLY A 360 -19.15 17.82 -1.54
N LEU A 361 -20.15 17.10 -1.04
CA LEU A 361 -21.57 17.23 -1.40
C LEU A 361 -22.44 17.68 -0.21
N GLY A 362 -21.81 18.23 0.83
CA GLY A 362 -22.47 18.77 2.02
C GLY A 362 -22.70 17.74 3.13
N LYS A 363 -22.15 16.52 3.03
CA LYS A 363 -22.24 15.53 4.12
C LYS A 363 -20.87 15.29 4.75
N VAL A 364 -20.91 15.00 6.05
CA VAL A 364 -19.76 14.49 6.79
C VAL A 364 -19.89 12.97 6.89
N GLN A 365 -18.88 12.27 6.41
CA GLN A 365 -18.74 10.83 6.48
C GLN A 365 -17.93 10.45 7.73
N ASN A 366 -18.18 9.26 8.26
CA ASN A 366 -17.41 8.67 9.35
C ASN A 366 -17.05 7.22 8.99
N VAL A 367 -15.86 7.05 8.41
CA VAL A 367 -15.32 5.77 7.92
C VAL A 367 -13.92 5.59 8.52
N PRO A 368 -13.80 5.17 9.79
CA PRO A 368 -12.51 5.11 10.51
C PRO A 368 -11.47 4.22 9.83
N ASP A 369 -11.90 3.25 9.04
CA ASP A 369 -11.09 2.33 8.24
C ASP A 369 -10.90 2.78 6.78
N ARG A 370 -11.18 4.06 6.47
CA ARG A 370 -10.89 4.68 5.16
C ARG A 370 -9.43 4.49 4.75
N ALA A 371 -8.52 4.46 5.72
CA ALA A 371 -7.12 4.11 5.56
C ALA A 371 -6.66 3.28 6.78
N ASP A 372 -5.76 2.33 6.55
CA ASP A 372 -5.02 1.65 7.61
C ASP A 372 -3.56 1.43 7.18
N PHE A 373 -2.69 1.14 8.15
CA PHE A 373 -1.25 1.02 7.99
C PHE A 373 -0.76 -0.41 8.29
N ASP A 374 -1.51 -1.43 7.85
CA ASP A 374 -1.07 -2.82 7.90
C ASP A 374 0.21 -3.00 7.07
N PRO A 375 1.35 -3.34 7.70
CA PRO A 375 2.62 -3.36 7.00
C PRO A 375 2.86 -4.61 6.15
N PHE A 376 1.99 -5.62 6.21
CA PHE A 376 2.31 -6.95 5.68
C PHE A 376 2.20 -7.04 4.14
N PRO A 377 3.28 -7.40 3.41
CA PRO A 377 3.27 -7.52 1.96
C PRO A 377 2.80 -8.90 1.50
N TRP A 378 1.48 -9.12 1.51
CA TRP A 378 0.88 -10.39 1.10
C TRP A 378 1.23 -10.76 -0.35
N HIS A 379 1.64 -12.01 -0.58
CA HIS A 379 1.99 -12.47 -1.94
C HIS A 379 0.82 -12.35 -2.94
N SER A 380 -0.42 -12.53 -2.47
CA SER A 380 -1.63 -12.36 -3.28
C SER A 380 -1.76 -10.95 -3.87
N MET A 381 -1.25 -9.93 -3.17
CA MET A 381 -1.21 -8.56 -3.67
C MET A 381 -0.33 -8.46 -4.91
N ALA A 382 0.87 -9.05 -4.87
CA ALA A 382 1.80 -9.10 -6.01
C ALA A 382 1.16 -9.81 -7.21
N VAL A 383 0.54 -10.96 -6.98
CA VAL A 383 -0.15 -11.73 -8.04
C VAL A 383 -1.27 -10.91 -8.69
N TRP A 384 -2.10 -10.22 -7.90
CA TRP A 384 -3.14 -9.37 -8.45
C TRP A 384 -2.57 -8.23 -9.30
N MET A 385 -1.53 -7.55 -8.81
CA MET A 385 -0.88 -6.46 -9.54
C MET A 385 -0.31 -6.92 -10.88
N LEU A 386 0.43 -8.04 -10.89
CA LEU A 386 0.97 -8.64 -12.11
C LEU A 386 -0.14 -9.10 -13.08
N THR A 387 -1.25 -9.61 -12.54
CA THR A 387 -2.42 -9.98 -13.34
C THR A 387 -3.08 -8.76 -13.99
N GLN A 388 -3.19 -7.63 -13.29
CA GLN A 388 -3.68 -6.38 -13.89
C GLN A 388 -2.70 -5.83 -14.94
N MET A 389 -1.39 -5.91 -14.69
CA MET A 389 -0.38 -5.56 -15.70
C MET A 389 -0.55 -6.40 -16.96
N LYS A 390 -0.75 -7.72 -16.83
CA LYS A 390 -1.00 -8.62 -17.97
C LYS A 390 -2.31 -8.28 -18.68
N ARG A 391 -3.40 -8.11 -17.92
CA ARG A 391 -4.73 -7.76 -18.45
C ARG A 391 -4.70 -6.52 -19.35
N TRP A 392 -3.93 -5.51 -18.96
CA TRP A 392 -3.84 -4.23 -19.68
C TRP A 392 -2.59 -4.12 -20.57
N GLY A 393 -1.95 -5.24 -20.92
CA GLY A 393 -0.88 -5.29 -21.92
C GLY A 393 0.49 -4.78 -21.48
N TYR A 394 0.66 -4.43 -20.20
CA TYR A 394 1.96 -4.02 -19.64
C TYR A 394 2.95 -5.19 -19.52
N LEU A 395 2.43 -6.38 -19.24
CA LEU A 395 3.22 -7.60 -19.09
C LEU A 395 2.82 -8.61 -20.18
N LYS A 396 3.78 -9.02 -21.00
CA LYS A 396 3.56 -10.00 -22.08
C LYS A 396 3.76 -11.45 -21.63
N GLY A 397 4.52 -11.67 -20.56
CA GLY A 397 4.84 -12.99 -20.03
C GLY A 397 3.74 -13.61 -19.17
N ASP A 398 4.01 -14.79 -18.64
CA ASP A 398 3.19 -15.40 -17.60
C ASP A 398 3.44 -14.78 -16.24
N VAL A 399 2.41 -14.84 -15.39
CA VAL A 399 2.38 -14.25 -14.04
C VAL A 399 2.71 -15.32 -13.01
#